data_AF-A0A6V7LJJ6-F1
#
_entry.id   AF-A0A6V7LJJ6-F1
#
_cell.length_a   1.000
_cell.length_b   1.000
_cell.length_c   1.000
_cell.angle_alpha   90.00
_cell.angle_beta   90.00
_cell.angle_gamma   90.00
#
_symmetry.space_group_name_H-M   'P 1'
#
loop_
_entity.id
_entity.type
_entity.pdbx_description
1 polymer ?
#
loop_
_entity_poly.entity_id
_entity_poly.type
_entity_poly.pdbx_seq_one_letter_code
_entity_poly.pdbx_strand_id
1 'polypeptide(L)'
;MAMKMIMSRAATIMQKKQELMQPFKYLLVMDFEATCEKDIPINQPEIIEFPCLAVNTGNWEVESIFHRYVKPKVNPILTNFCTDLTGIMQETIDDESHFPDVFDEFQHWFEWNGYNEEEKKSAFVTCGDWDLKVMLPSQCAIDNIPIPHYLKKWINLKTSYCDATQHYPRSLRDMLTRLNITAEGRMHSGLHDSTNMVKILETLAKKHNAVFNINGSN
;
A
#
# COMPACT_ATOMS: atom_id res chain seq x y z
N MET A 1 -60.35 -27.84 -5.38
CA MET A 1 -60.02 -26.41 -5.32
C MET A 1 -59.06 -26.17 -4.15
N ALA A 2 -57.94 -25.50 -4.45
CA ALA A 2 -56.95 -24.85 -3.56
C ALA A 2 -56.21 -25.71 -2.50
N MET A 3 -55.00 -26.21 -2.77
CA MET A 3 -53.67 -25.55 -2.65
C MET A 3 -53.16 -25.36 -1.21
N LYS A 4 -52.13 -26.16 -0.90
CA LYS A 4 -50.97 -25.91 -0.03
C LYS A 4 -50.86 -24.48 0.52
N MET A 5 -50.93 -24.35 1.84
CA MET A 5 -50.42 -23.24 2.64
C MET A 5 -50.47 -23.77 4.08
N ILE A 6 -49.40 -23.91 4.88
CA ILE A 6 -48.23 -23.06 5.08
C ILE A 6 -47.07 -23.97 5.52
N MET A 7 -46.17 -24.28 4.59
CA MET A 7 -44.76 -24.58 4.91
C MET A 7 -44.01 -23.27 4.67
N SER A 8 -43.80 -22.45 5.70
CA SER A 8 -42.67 -21.51 5.71
C SER A 8 -42.41 -20.95 7.12
N ARG A 9 -42.04 -21.83 8.05
CA ARG A 9 -40.92 -21.47 8.92
C ARG A 9 -39.65 -21.72 8.13
N ALA A 10 -39.46 -20.93 7.08
CA ALA A 10 -38.14 -20.73 6.52
C ALA A 10 -37.39 -19.99 7.62
N ALA A 11 -36.73 -20.77 8.49
CA ALA A 11 -35.65 -20.27 9.29
C ALA A 11 -34.77 -19.49 8.31
N THR A 12 -34.77 -18.17 8.47
CA THR A 12 -33.74 -17.31 7.90
C THR A 12 -32.47 -17.77 8.58
N ILE A 13 -31.88 -18.85 8.04
CA ILE A 13 -30.48 -19.16 8.19
C ILE A 13 -29.82 -17.95 7.56
N MET A 14 -29.54 -16.94 8.37
CA MET A 14 -28.50 -15.97 8.06
C MET A 14 -27.28 -16.84 7.81
N GLN A 15 -27.01 -17.09 6.53
CA GLN A 15 -25.83 -17.78 6.09
C GLN A 15 -24.69 -16.86 6.51
N LYS A 16 -24.14 -17.12 7.70
CA LYS A 16 -22.99 -16.40 8.25
C LYS A 16 -21.92 -16.58 7.18
N LYS A 17 -21.70 -15.54 6.36
CA LYS A 17 -20.68 -15.57 5.31
C LYS A 17 -19.40 -15.88 6.06
N GLN A 18 -18.83 -17.06 5.83
CA GLN A 18 -17.62 -17.48 6.50
C GLN A 18 -16.54 -16.51 6.01
N GLU A 19 -16.18 -15.55 6.85
CA GLU A 19 -15.18 -14.55 6.49
C GLU A 19 -13.87 -15.30 6.24
N LEU A 20 -13.37 -15.13 5.01
CA LEU A 20 -12.15 -15.77 4.56
C LEU A 20 -11.00 -15.16 5.38
N MET A 21 -10.43 -15.94 6.29
CA MET A 21 -9.33 -15.46 7.13
C MET A 21 -8.11 -15.16 6.26
N GLN A 22 -7.53 -13.97 6.45
CA GLN A 22 -6.27 -13.60 5.83
C GLN A 22 -5.09 -14.24 6.59
N PRO A 23 -3.98 -14.56 5.90
CA PRO A 23 -2.83 -15.19 6.53
C PRO A 23 -2.05 -14.25 7.45
N PHE A 24 -2.26 -12.94 7.33
CA PHE A 24 -1.65 -11.90 8.16
C PHE A 24 -2.73 -11.13 8.91
N LYS A 25 -2.48 -10.81 10.18
CA LYS A 25 -3.38 -9.95 10.98
C LYS A 25 -3.39 -8.53 10.42
N TYR A 26 -2.22 -8.04 10.00
CA TYR A 26 -2.05 -6.70 9.45
C TYR A 26 -1.50 -6.73 8.02
N LEU A 27 -2.04 -5.88 7.17
CA LEU A 27 -1.41 -5.49 5.90
C LEU A 27 -0.84 -4.08 6.06
N LEU A 28 0.47 -3.93 5.79
CA LEU A 28 1.19 -2.66 5.86
C LEU A 28 1.30 -2.07 4.46
N VAL A 29 0.33 -1.23 4.12
CA VAL A 29 0.13 -0.72 2.76
C VAL A 29 0.95 0.54 2.56
N MET A 30 1.81 0.57 1.54
CA MET A 30 2.70 1.70 1.28
C MET A 30 2.88 1.98 -0.21
N ASP A 31 3.17 3.25 -0.51
CA ASP A 31 3.44 3.77 -1.86
C ASP A 31 4.39 4.97 -1.73
N PHE A 32 5.61 4.87 -2.22
CA PHE A 32 6.58 5.97 -2.15
C PHE A 32 6.35 6.96 -3.27
N GLU A 33 6.49 8.24 -2.96
CA GLU A 33 6.81 9.23 -3.99
C GLU A 33 8.31 9.51 -3.99
N ALA A 34 8.86 9.75 -5.18
CA ALA A 34 10.28 10.03 -5.35
C ALA A 34 10.52 11.23 -6.27
N THR A 35 11.71 11.83 -6.15
CA THR A 35 12.19 12.83 -7.11
C THR A 35 12.18 12.24 -8.52
N CYS A 36 11.68 13.02 -9.49
CA CYS A 36 11.53 12.57 -10.87
C CYS A 36 11.62 13.74 -11.86
N GLU A 37 11.79 13.41 -13.14
CA GLU A 37 11.81 14.35 -14.25
C GLU A 37 11.02 13.74 -15.42
N LYS A 38 10.47 14.60 -16.28
CA LYS A 38 9.69 14.20 -17.43
C LYS A 38 10.59 13.63 -18.53
N ASP A 39 10.21 12.47 -19.08
CA ASP A 39 10.80 11.83 -20.25
C ASP A 39 12.28 11.41 -20.13
N ILE A 40 12.99 11.82 -19.07
CA ILE A 40 14.38 11.45 -18.79
C ILE A 40 14.53 10.91 -17.36
N PRO A 41 15.41 9.92 -17.13
CA PRO A 41 15.71 9.45 -15.79
C PRO A 41 16.50 10.53 -15.04
N ILE A 42 16.07 10.81 -13.81
CA ILE A 42 16.86 11.61 -12.88
C ILE A 42 18.01 10.76 -12.33
N ASN A 43 19.17 11.39 -12.12
CA ASN A 43 20.29 10.71 -11.48
C ASN A 43 19.94 10.44 -10.02
N GLN A 44 19.92 9.17 -9.62
CA GLN A 44 19.64 8.72 -8.24
C GLN A 44 18.34 9.33 -7.69
N PRO A 45 17.16 8.83 -8.13
CA PRO A 45 15.88 9.21 -7.53
C PRO A 45 15.92 9.00 -6.01
N GLU A 46 15.28 9.90 -5.29
CA GLU A 46 15.23 9.89 -3.82
C GLU A 46 13.78 9.91 -3.35
N ILE A 47 13.48 9.15 -2.29
CA ILE A 47 12.15 9.14 -1.66
C ILE A 47 11.89 10.53 -1.08
N ILE A 48 10.70 11.08 -1.36
CA ILE A 48 10.23 12.39 -0.88
C ILE A 48 8.89 12.31 -0.12
N GLU A 49 8.17 11.19 -0.22
CA GLU A 49 7.00 10.88 0.62
C GLU A 49 7.05 9.41 1.04
N PHE A 50 6.83 9.14 2.33
CA PHE A 50 6.86 7.81 2.93
C PHE A 50 5.60 7.57 3.77
N PRO A 51 4.51 7.08 3.17
CA PRO A 51 3.33 6.58 3.87
C PRO A 51 3.41 5.08 4.14
N CYS A 52 2.84 4.64 5.26
CA CYS A 52 2.53 3.24 5.52
C CYS A 52 1.28 3.14 6.41
N LEU A 53 0.24 2.47 5.92
CA LEU A 53 -1.04 2.30 6.60
C LEU A 53 -1.13 0.86 7.11
N ALA A 54 -1.32 0.69 8.42
CA ALA A 54 -1.56 -0.61 9.00
C ALA A 54 -3.05 -0.95 9.00
N VAL A 55 -3.43 -1.90 8.15
CA VAL A 55 -4.82 -2.34 7.97
C VAL A 55 -5.04 -3.65 8.72
N ASN A 56 -6.01 -3.68 9.64
CA ASN A 56 -6.44 -4.92 10.30
C ASN A 56 -7.32 -5.73 9.34
N THR A 57 -6.90 -6.96 9.02
CA THR A 57 -7.59 -7.81 8.02
C THR A 57 -8.93 -8.39 8.50
N GLY A 58 -9.21 -8.32 9.80
CA GLY A 58 -10.47 -8.77 10.40
C GLY A 58 -11.63 -7.79 10.21
N ASN A 59 -11.37 -6.48 10.22
CA ASN A 59 -12.39 -5.44 10.05
C ASN A 59 -12.14 -4.52 8.84
N TRP A 60 -10.96 -4.59 8.21
CA TRP A 60 -10.49 -3.73 7.12
C TRP A 60 -10.33 -2.25 7.51
N GLU A 61 -10.19 -1.96 8.81
CA GLU A 61 -9.92 -0.62 9.30
C GLU A 61 -8.42 -0.34 9.38
N VAL A 62 -8.06 0.93 9.16
CA VAL A 62 -6.69 1.44 9.35
C VAL A 62 -6.50 1.72 10.84
N GLU A 63 -5.66 0.95 11.52
CA GLU A 63 -5.43 1.08 12.97
C GLU A 63 -4.28 2.05 13.30
N SER A 64 -3.35 2.24 12.37
CA SER A 64 -2.31 3.26 12.52
C SER A 64 -1.73 3.67 11.16
N ILE A 65 -1.13 4.86 11.13
CA ILE A 65 -0.53 5.45 9.94
C ILE A 65 0.85 5.97 10.32
N PHE A 66 1.87 5.57 9.55
CA PHE A 66 3.12 6.30 9.44
C PHE A 66 3.06 7.17 8.18
N HIS A 67 3.40 8.45 8.29
CA HIS A 67 3.50 9.34 7.14
C HIS A 67 4.53 10.42 7.42
N ARG A 68 5.49 10.55 6.50
CA ARG A 68 6.52 11.57 6.52
C ARG A 68 6.81 12.04 5.11
N TYR A 69 7.09 13.33 4.97
CA TYR A 69 7.84 13.83 3.84
C TYR A 69 9.34 13.68 4.12
N VAL A 70 10.15 13.66 3.05
CA VAL A 70 11.58 13.43 3.16
C VAL A 70 12.32 14.47 2.34
N LYS A 71 13.32 15.10 2.94
CA LYS A 71 14.21 16.03 2.24
C LYS A 71 15.28 15.27 1.44
N PRO A 72 15.32 15.38 0.09
CA PRO A 72 16.35 14.76 -0.73
C PRO A 72 17.70 15.48 -0.56
N LYS A 73 18.81 14.72 -0.69
CA LYS A 73 20.19 15.21 -0.61
C LYS A 73 20.83 15.39 -1.97
N VAL A 74 20.59 14.46 -2.90
CA VAL A 74 21.21 14.45 -4.24
C VAL A 74 20.49 15.43 -5.17
N ASN A 75 19.16 15.42 -5.16
CA ASN A 75 18.30 16.29 -5.96
C ASN A 75 17.40 17.14 -5.06
N PRO A 76 17.96 18.11 -4.30
CA PRO A 76 17.22 18.85 -3.26
C PRO A 76 16.13 19.78 -3.81
N ILE A 77 16.23 20.15 -5.09
CA ILE A 77 15.24 21.01 -5.76
C ILE A 77 14.36 20.14 -6.64
N LEU A 78 13.06 20.09 -6.32
CA LEU A 78 12.07 19.38 -7.11
C LEU A 78 11.93 20.02 -8.48
N THR A 79 11.83 19.18 -9.51
CA THR A 79 11.47 19.64 -10.85
C THR A 79 10.01 20.09 -10.85
N ASN A 80 9.64 20.95 -11.79
CA ASN A 80 8.24 21.31 -11.99
C ASN A 80 7.39 20.07 -12.31
N PHE A 81 7.94 19.12 -13.08
CA PHE A 81 7.24 17.88 -13.37
C PHE A 81 6.98 17.05 -12.12
N CYS A 82 7.96 16.91 -11.23
CA CYS A 82 7.80 16.19 -9.97
C CYS A 82 6.71 16.85 -9.12
N THR A 83 6.78 18.17 -8.97
CA THR A 83 5.78 18.97 -8.23
C THR A 83 4.38 18.81 -8.83
N ASP A 84 4.24 18.91 -10.16
CA ASP A 84 2.97 18.76 -10.87
C ASP A 84 2.44 17.32 -10.80
N LEU A 85 3.33 16.33 -10.80
CA LEU A 85 2.96 14.91 -10.75
C LEU A 85 2.52 14.54 -9.34
N THR A 86 3.31 14.83 -8.31
CA THR A 86 3.08 14.36 -6.93
C THR A 86 2.23 15.31 -6.09
N GLY A 87 2.23 16.60 -6.46
CA GLY A 87 1.58 17.66 -5.68
C GLY A 87 2.38 18.07 -4.44
N ILE A 88 3.59 17.55 -4.26
CA ILE A 88 4.50 17.93 -3.18
C ILE A 88 5.20 19.22 -3.60
N MET A 89 5.03 20.28 -2.82
CA MET A 89 5.67 21.57 -3.08
C MET A 89 7.06 21.59 -2.47
N GLN A 90 7.96 22.43 -3.01
CA GLN A 90 9.32 22.57 -2.47
C GLN A 90 9.30 22.94 -0.99
N GLU A 91 8.42 23.86 -0.58
CA GLU A 91 8.34 24.30 0.80
C GLU A 91 7.83 23.19 1.74
N THR A 92 7.20 22.14 1.21
CA THR A 92 6.76 20.97 1.99
C THR A 92 7.94 20.09 2.42
N ILE A 93 9.04 20.07 1.65
CA ILE A 93 10.18 19.18 1.92
C ILE A 93 11.44 19.93 2.39
N ASP A 94 11.46 21.26 2.30
CA ASP A 94 12.64 22.07 2.61
C ASP A 94 13.10 21.95 4.06
N ASP A 95 12.17 21.79 5.00
CA ASP A 95 12.45 21.72 6.44
C ASP A 95 12.27 20.30 7.02
N GLU A 96 12.05 19.30 6.17
CA GLU A 96 11.85 17.92 6.58
C GLU A 96 13.17 17.19 6.88
N SER A 97 13.05 16.10 7.65
CA SER A 97 14.17 15.21 7.93
C SER A 97 14.65 14.48 6.68
N HIS A 98 15.92 14.11 6.66
CA HIS A 98 16.48 13.28 5.59
C HIS A 98 16.08 11.81 5.76
N PHE A 99 16.22 11.03 4.69
CA PHE A 99 15.80 9.62 4.67
C PHE A 99 16.32 8.76 5.83
N PRO A 100 17.60 8.85 6.29
CA PRO A 100 18.06 8.02 7.40
C PRO A 100 17.25 8.21 8.68
N ASP A 101 16.91 9.45 9.02
CA ASP A 101 16.17 9.78 10.23
C ASP A 101 14.70 9.37 10.10
N VAL A 102 14.09 9.63 8.94
CA VAL A 102 12.71 9.20 8.64
C VAL A 102 12.59 7.68 8.64
N PHE A 103 13.60 6.98 8.12
CA PHE A 103 13.62 5.53 8.10
C PHE A 103 13.80 4.96 9.51
N ASP A 104 14.61 5.58 10.35
CA ASP A 104 14.71 5.21 11.76
C ASP A 104 13.37 5.41 12.49
N GLU A 105 12.68 6.53 12.26
CA GLU A 105 11.32 6.75 12.78
C GLU A 105 10.33 5.68 12.31
N PHE A 106 10.40 5.28 11.04
CA PHE A 106 9.56 4.22 10.49
C PHE A 106 9.83 2.87 11.17
N GLN A 107 11.09 2.53 11.41
CA GLN A 107 11.46 1.29 12.11
C GLN A 107 10.96 1.31 13.56
N HIS A 108 11.13 2.43 14.26
CA HIS A 108 10.57 2.60 15.60
C HIS A 108 9.05 2.48 15.62
N TRP A 109 8.34 3.09 14.67
CA TRP A 109 6.89 2.94 14.55
C TRP A 109 6.50 1.47 14.29
N PHE A 110 7.23 0.76 13.43
CA PHE A 110 6.97 -0.63 13.10
C PHE A 110 7.13 -1.56 14.32
N GLU A 111 8.19 -1.36 15.09
CA GLU A 111 8.48 -2.12 16.32
C GLU A 111 7.54 -1.75 17.46
N TRP A 112 7.28 -0.46 17.69
CA TRP A 112 6.44 0.04 18.77
C TRP A 112 5.00 -0.48 18.69
N ASN A 113 4.48 -0.63 17.47
CA ASN A 113 3.15 -1.19 17.23
C ASN A 113 3.13 -2.73 17.19
N GLY A 114 4.29 -3.39 17.37
CA GLY A 114 4.38 -4.84 17.45
C GLY A 114 4.08 -5.56 16.14
N TYR A 115 4.32 -4.92 14.99
CA TYR A 115 4.07 -5.53 13.68
C TYR A 115 5.05 -6.65 13.33
N ASN A 116 6.13 -6.80 14.08
CA ASN A 116 7.16 -7.84 13.96
C ASN A 116 7.12 -8.92 15.05
N GLU A 117 6.18 -8.87 16.00
CA GLU A 117 6.19 -9.72 17.21
C GLU A 117 6.06 -11.23 16.93
N GLU A 118 5.37 -11.62 15.86
CA GLU A 118 5.08 -13.02 15.54
C GLU A 118 5.25 -13.30 14.06
N GLU A 119 5.56 -14.56 13.74
CA GLU A 119 5.58 -15.04 12.35
C GLU A 119 4.16 -14.87 11.76
N LYS A 120 4.07 -14.16 10.63
CA LYS A 120 2.80 -13.77 9.97
C LYS A 120 1.93 -12.78 10.74
N LYS A 121 2.50 -11.99 11.67
CA LYS A 121 1.78 -10.86 12.27
C LYS A 121 1.37 -9.82 11.22
N SER A 122 2.30 -9.44 10.33
CA SER A 122 2.08 -8.44 9.29
C SER A 122 2.78 -8.80 7.96
N ALA A 123 2.34 -8.17 6.87
CA ALA A 123 3.02 -8.21 5.58
C ALA A 123 2.89 -6.85 4.85
N PHE A 124 3.97 -6.43 4.19
CA PHE A 124 3.98 -5.22 3.37
C PHE A 124 3.20 -5.41 2.07
N VAL A 125 2.52 -4.36 1.62
CA VAL A 125 1.77 -4.33 0.36
C VAL A 125 2.15 -3.09 -0.44
N THR A 126 2.44 -3.27 -1.73
CA THR A 126 2.80 -2.21 -2.69
C THR A 126 1.99 -2.33 -3.98
N CYS A 127 1.86 -1.25 -4.76
CA CYS A 127 1.16 -1.26 -6.04
C CYS A 127 2.10 -1.58 -7.23
N GLY A 128 2.73 -2.74 -7.17
CA GLY A 128 3.79 -3.13 -8.10
C GLY A 128 5.06 -3.48 -7.33
N ASP A 129 6.15 -3.72 -8.05
CA ASP A 129 7.42 -4.08 -7.41
C ASP A 129 8.32 -2.86 -7.18
N TRP A 130 8.02 -1.71 -7.78
CA TRP A 130 8.97 -0.59 -7.86
C TRP A 130 9.42 -0.09 -6.48
N ASP A 131 8.50 0.10 -5.52
CA ASP A 131 8.80 0.64 -4.19
C ASP A 131 9.88 -0.15 -3.45
N LEU A 132 9.66 -1.46 -3.28
CA LEU A 132 10.54 -2.31 -2.46
C LEU A 132 11.64 -2.98 -3.29
N LYS A 133 11.45 -3.18 -4.60
CA LYS A 133 12.45 -3.80 -5.48
C LYS A 133 13.45 -2.82 -6.05
N VAL A 134 13.09 -1.55 -6.21
CA VAL A 134 13.90 -0.54 -6.90
C VAL A 134 14.15 0.67 -6.01
N MET A 135 13.09 1.34 -5.55
CA MET A 135 13.21 2.65 -4.91
C MET A 135 13.89 2.56 -3.54
N LEU A 136 13.40 1.73 -2.63
CA LEU A 136 14.00 1.53 -1.32
C LEU A 136 15.47 1.05 -1.40
N PRO A 137 15.82 0.03 -2.20
CA PRO A 137 17.23 -0.34 -2.37
C PRO A 137 18.12 0.79 -2.90
N SER A 138 17.62 1.59 -3.86
CA SER A 138 18.34 2.74 -4.39
C SER A 138 18.59 3.79 -3.32
N GLN A 139 17.55 4.16 -2.56
CA GLN A 139 17.67 5.12 -1.47
C GLN A 139 18.61 4.63 -0.37
N CYS A 140 18.47 3.38 0.07
CA CYS A 140 19.37 2.76 1.03
C CYS A 140 20.83 2.76 0.57
N ALA A 141 21.09 2.60 -0.74
CA ALA A 141 22.44 2.67 -1.29
C ALA A 141 23.04 4.07 -1.24
N ILE A 142 22.24 5.14 -1.42
CA ILE A 142 22.69 6.54 -1.30
C ILE A 142 23.19 6.82 0.13
N ASP A 143 22.46 6.35 1.13
CA ASP A 143 22.75 6.60 2.54
C ASP A 143 23.58 5.50 3.23
N ASN A 144 23.99 4.46 2.49
CA ASN A 144 24.71 3.29 3.01
C ASN A 144 23.97 2.58 4.17
N ILE A 145 22.66 2.43 4.03
CA ILE A 145 21.77 1.78 5.01
C ILE A 145 21.50 0.34 4.57
N PRO A 146 21.66 -0.66 5.47
CA PRO A 146 21.26 -2.02 5.15
C PRO A 146 19.73 -2.16 5.12
N ILE A 147 19.20 -2.83 4.09
CA ILE A 147 17.76 -3.08 3.97
C ILE A 147 17.33 -4.14 4.99
N PRO A 148 16.40 -3.83 5.92
CA PRO A 148 15.85 -4.79 6.87
C PRO A 148 15.21 -6.00 6.18
N HIS A 149 15.36 -7.20 6.76
CA HIS A 149 14.85 -8.44 6.15
C HIS A 149 13.34 -8.42 5.90
N TYR A 150 12.55 -7.78 6.78
CA TYR A 150 11.11 -7.71 6.64
C TYR A 150 10.62 -6.85 5.45
N LEU A 151 11.47 -5.97 4.90
CA LEU A 151 11.18 -5.20 3.68
C LEU A 151 11.63 -5.91 2.39
N LYS A 152 12.19 -7.12 2.48
CA LYS A 152 12.65 -7.90 1.31
C LYS A 152 11.58 -8.81 0.72
N LYS A 153 10.39 -8.84 1.31
CA LYS A 153 9.26 -9.64 0.87
C LYS A 153 7.98 -8.83 1.02
N TRP A 154 7.12 -8.87 0.01
CA TRP A 154 5.89 -8.10 0.00
C TRP A 154 4.78 -8.79 -0.79
N ILE A 155 3.59 -8.26 -0.66
CA ILE A 155 2.44 -8.54 -1.51
C ILE A 155 2.37 -7.43 -2.56
N ASN A 156 2.62 -7.80 -3.81
CA ASN A 156 2.35 -6.95 -4.96
C ASN A 156 0.84 -7.01 -5.26
N LEU A 157 0.15 -5.90 -5.01
CA LEU A 157 -1.29 -5.76 -5.19
C LEU A 157 -1.74 -6.07 -6.63
N LYS A 158 -0.93 -5.73 -7.64
CA LYS A 158 -1.29 -5.96 -9.05
C LYS A 158 -1.37 -7.45 -9.37
N THR A 159 -0.48 -8.25 -8.79
CA THR A 159 -0.50 -9.71 -8.91
C THR A 159 -1.72 -10.28 -8.21
N SER A 160 -1.95 -9.90 -6.95
CA SER A 160 -3.13 -10.36 -6.19
C SER A 160 -4.46 -9.94 -6.84
N TYR A 161 -4.51 -8.75 -7.44
CA TYR A 161 -5.64 -8.29 -8.24
C TYR A 161 -5.84 -9.20 -9.46
N CYS A 162 -4.77 -9.50 -10.21
CA CYS A 162 -4.84 -10.37 -11.37
C CYS A 162 -5.34 -11.77 -11.01
N ASP A 163 -4.85 -12.35 -9.91
CA ASP A 163 -5.30 -13.66 -9.44
C ASP A 163 -6.80 -13.66 -9.11
N ALA A 164 -7.28 -12.59 -8.45
CA ALA A 164 -8.66 -12.46 -8.02
C ALA A 164 -9.65 -12.10 -9.15
N THR A 165 -9.20 -11.40 -10.20
CA THR A 165 -10.09 -10.87 -11.25
C THR A 165 -9.78 -11.39 -12.65
N GLN A 166 -8.73 -12.19 -12.83
CA GLN A 166 -8.23 -12.68 -14.12
C GLN A 166 -7.87 -11.56 -15.12
N HIS A 167 -7.46 -10.40 -14.60
CA HIS A 167 -7.05 -9.23 -15.39
C HIS A 167 -5.84 -8.57 -14.75
N TYR A 168 -4.74 -8.44 -15.49
CA TYR A 168 -3.57 -7.74 -14.99
C TYR A 168 -3.75 -6.21 -15.14
N PRO A 169 -3.75 -5.44 -14.04
CA PRO A 169 -4.07 -4.03 -14.09
C PRO A 169 -2.89 -3.21 -14.60
N ARG A 170 -3.19 -2.15 -15.35
CA ARG A 170 -2.14 -1.23 -15.86
C ARG A 170 -1.62 -0.29 -14.78
N SER A 171 -2.50 0.20 -13.93
CA SER A 171 -2.22 1.17 -12.86
C SER A 171 -3.21 1.02 -11.70
N LEU A 172 -2.94 1.73 -10.59
CA LEU A 172 -3.89 1.88 -9.48
C LEU A 172 -5.26 2.37 -9.97
N ARG A 173 -5.28 3.36 -10.87
CA ARG A 173 -6.50 3.91 -11.47
C ARG A 173 -7.29 2.88 -12.30
N ASP A 174 -6.62 1.97 -13.00
CA ASP A 174 -7.27 0.88 -13.73
C ASP A 174 -8.01 -0.06 -12.76
N MET A 175 -7.37 -0.41 -11.62
CA MET A 175 -8.02 -1.22 -10.58
C MET A 175 -9.25 -0.53 -9.99
N LEU A 176 -9.12 0.75 -9.59
CA LEU A 176 -10.23 1.53 -9.05
C LEU A 176 -11.42 1.59 -10.02
N THR A 177 -11.15 1.87 -11.29
CA THR A 177 -12.17 1.98 -12.34
C THR A 177 -12.91 0.65 -12.53
N ARG A 178 -12.18 -0.46 -12.60
CA ARG A 178 -12.77 -1.79 -12.84
C ARG A 178 -13.55 -2.34 -11.65
N LEU A 179 -13.16 -1.97 -10.43
CA LEU A 179 -13.89 -2.31 -9.22
C LEU A 179 -15.03 -1.33 -8.91
N ASN A 180 -15.21 -0.29 -9.74
CA ASN A 180 -16.17 0.79 -9.54
C ASN A 180 -16.01 1.47 -8.17
N ILE A 181 -14.74 1.71 -7.78
CA ILE A 181 -14.36 2.43 -6.57
C ILE A 181 -14.06 3.88 -6.96
N THR A 182 -14.67 4.83 -6.26
CA THR A 182 -14.33 6.24 -6.42
C THR A 182 -12.99 6.51 -5.74
N ALA A 183 -12.02 7.02 -6.52
CA ALA A 183 -10.73 7.43 -5.99
C ALA A 183 -10.92 8.52 -4.92
N GLU A 184 -10.16 8.42 -3.84
CA GLU A 184 -10.09 9.44 -2.80
C GLU A 184 -8.78 10.19 -2.89
N GLY A 185 -8.85 11.50 -2.68
CA GLY A 185 -7.68 12.37 -2.71
C GLY A 185 -7.06 12.51 -4.10
N ARG A 186 -5.77 12.84 -4.09
CA ARG A 186 -4.99 13.15 -5.29
C ARG A 186 -4.16 11.92 -5.69
N MET A 187 -4.25 11.50 -6.95
CA MET A 187 -3.36 10.46 -7.49
C MET A 187 -1.91 10.91 -7.41
N HIS A 188 -0.97 10.00 -7.18
CA HIS A 188 0.46 10.30 -6.97
C HIS A 188 0.72 11.15 -5.71
N SER A 189 -0.17 11.07 -4.73
CA SER A 189 0.19 11.37 -3.35
C SER A 189 0.23 10.04 -2.65
N GLY A 190 1.38 9.66 -2.10
CA GLY A 190 1.60 8.32 -1.56
C GLY A 190 0.57 7.95 -0.50
N LEU A 191 0.16 8.90 0.34
CA LEU A 191 -0.88 8.68 1.36
C LEU A 191 -2.25 8.38 0.74
N HIS A 192 -2.65 9.14 -0.28
CA HIS A 192 -3.92 8.92 -0.97
C HIS A 192 -3.90 7.63 -1.80
N ASP A 193 -2.80 7.33 -2.47
CA ASP A 193 -2.64 6.10 -3.24
C ASP A 193 -2.66 4.87 -2.33
N SER A 194 -1.95 4.92 -1.19
CA SER A 194 -2.05 3.89 -0.15
C SER A 194 -3.49 3.72 0.37
N THR A 195 -4.21 4.82 0.62
CA THR A 195 -5.62 4.79 1.05
C THR A 195 -6.52 4.12 0.00
N ASN A 196 -6.30 4.43 -1.29
CA ASN A 196 -7.02 3.79 -2.39
C ASN A 196 -6.66 2.30 -2.53
N MET A 197 -5.42 1.91 -2.29
CA MET A 197 -5.01 0.50 -2.22
C MET A 197 -5.75 -0.25 -1.11
N VAL A 198 -5.96 0.35 0.07
CA VAL A 198 -6.77 -0.25 1.15
C VAL A 198 -8.18 -0.59 0.66
N LYS A 199 -8.84 0.33 -0.04
CA LYS A 199 -10.19 0.10 -0.61
C LYS A 199 -10.22 -1.03 -1.62
N ILE A 200 -9.16 -1.15 -2.43
CA ILE A 200 -9.01 -2.24 -3.40
C ILE A 200 -8.83 -3.57 -2.66
N LEU A 201 -7.91 -3.63 -1.68
CA LEU A 201 -7.66 -4.83 -0.89
C LEU A 201 -8.94 -5.33 -0.21
N GLU A 202 -9.67 -4.44 0.45
CA GLU A 202 -10.95 -4.75 1.08
C GLU A 202 -11.97 -5.28 0.07
N THR A 203 -12.08 -4.62 -1.09
CA THR A 203 -13.01 -5.01 -2.14
C THR A 203 -12.66 -6.39 -2.72
N LEU A 204 -11.39 -6.65 -2.97
CA LEU A 204 -10.90 -7.95 -3.44
C LEU A 204 -11.17 -9.05 -2.41
N ALA A 205 -10.90 -8.81 -1.13
CA ALA A 205 -11.22 -9.77 -0.07
C ALA A 205 -12.73 -10.04 0.03
N LYS A 206 -13.55 -8.99 0.14
CA LYS A 206 -14.99 -9.11 0.42
C LYS A 206 -15.80 -9.58 -0.78
N LYS A 207 -15.44 -9.19 -2.01
CA LYS A 207 -16.21 -9.48 -3.23
C LYS A 207 -15.59 -10.55 -4.13
N HIS A 208 -14.26 -10.71 -4.09
CA HIS A 208 -13.54 -11.67 -4.94
C HIS A 208 -12.94 -12.83 -4.14
N ASN A 209 -13.12 -12.86 -2.81
CA ASN A 209 -12.54 -13.87 -1.91
C ASN A 209 -11.01 -13.98 -2.07
N ALA A 210 -10.34 -12.85 -2.31
CA ALA A 210 -8.89 -12.81 -2.43
C ALA A 210 -8.22 -13.14 -1.09
N VAL A 211 -7.14 -13.93 -1.15
CA VAL A 211 -6.22 -14.19 -0.03
C VAL A 211 -4.87 -13.57 -0.37
N PHE A 212 -4.39 -12.67 0.48
CA PHE A 212 -3.16 -11.94 0.22
C PHE A 212 -1.94 -12.69 0.75
N ASN A 213 -1.21 -13.34 -0.15
CA ASN A 213 0.05 -14.04 0.13
C ASN A 213 1.23 -13.27 -0.44
N ILE A 214 2.39 -13.38 0.21
CA ILE A 214 3.66 -12.84 -0.31
C ILE A 214 3.89 -13.38 -1.72
N ASN A 215 4.06 -12.48 -2.68
CA ASN A 215 4.27 -12.78 -4.09
C ASN A 215 5.33 -11.89 -4.75
N GLY A 216 5.99 -11.02 -3.99
CA GLY A 216 7.16 -10.23 -4.39
C GLY A 216 8.33 -10.43 -3.40
N SER A 217 9.55 -10.34 -3.92
CA SER A 217 10.79 -10.42 -3.12
C SER A 217 12.00 -9.81 -3.82
N ASN A 218 13.01 -9.46 -3.03
CA ASN A 218 14.38 -9.14 -3.46
C ASN A 218 15.35 -10.30 -3.27
#